data_AF-A0ABD2WAL5-F1
#
_entry.id   AF-A0ABD2WAL5-F1
#
_cell.length_a   1.000
_cell.length_b   1.000
_cell.length_c   1.000
_cell.angle_alpha   90.00
_cell.angle_beta   90.00
_cell.angle_gamma   90.00
#
_symmetry.space_group_name_H-M   'P 1'
#
loop_
_entity.id
_entity.type
_entity.pdbx_description
1 polymer ?
#
loop_
_entity_poly.entity_id
_entity_poly.type
_entity_poly.pdbx_seq_one_letter_code
_entity_poly.pdbx_strand_id
1 'polypeptide(L)'
;MCADVPYPIFNADAIYHFDLLQHLKRGQLIDNNTKLAISGRLALAPVVRISALDKAHPMAHLLARYPQIFSPSAPIGTRAAGVFHTLQTTGDPLAQKAKRLTPEKLRAVRQQFSI
;
A
#
# COMPACT_ATOMS: atom_id res chain seq x y z
N MET A 1 26.93 8.88 4.15
CA MET A 1 26.38 8.28 2.91
C MET A 1 25.43 9.29 2.30
N CYS A 2 25.68 9.72 1.07
CA CYS A 2 24.76 10.56 0.32
C CYS A 2 23.89 9.64 -0.53
N ALA A 3 22.56 9.79 -0.49
CA ALA A 3 21.69 9.08 -1.42
C ALA A 3 21.92 9.65 -2.83
N ASP A 4 22.12 8.79 -3.83
CA ASP A 4 22.24 9.20 -5.23
C ASP A 4 20.85 9.52 -5.79
N VAL A 5 20.33 10.67 -5.39
CA VAL A 5 19.03 11.20 -5.82
C VAL A 5 19.24 12.58 -6.44
N PRO A 6 18.58 12.88 -7.57
CA PRO A 6 18.77 14.16 -8.28
C PRO A 6 18.20 15.37 -7.52
N TYR A 7 17.52 15.14 -6.38
CA TYR A 7 16.95 16.19 -5.53
C TYR A 7 17.32 15.94 -4.08
N PRO A 8 17.62 16.98 -3.28
CA PRO A 8 17.86 16.82 -1.86
C PRO A 8 16.58 16.33 -1.16
N ILE A 9 16.65 15.17 -0.52
CA ILE A 9 15.56 14.61 0.29
C ILE A 9 15.91 14.85 1.75
N PHE A 10 15.05 15.57 2.45
CA PHE A 10 15.15 15.75 3.89
C PHE A 10 14.23 14.73 4.58
N ASN A 11 14.83 13.69 5.17
CA ASN A 11 14.08 12.56 5.74
C ASN A 11 13.40 12.93 7.06
N ALA A 12 12.24 12.31 7.33
CA ALA A 12 11.50 12.50 8.57
C ALA A 12 12.32 12.10 9.82
N ASP A 13 13.17 11.08 9.70
CA ASP A 13 14.04 10.65 10.79
C ASP A 13 15.05 11.73 11.21
N ALA A 14 15.57 12.51 10.25
CA ALA A 14 16.48 13.61 10.54
C ALA A 14 15.74 14.76 11.24
N ILE A 15 14.50 15.05 10.82
CA ILE A 15 13.64 16.04 11.49
C ILE A 15 13.43 15.65 12.95
N TYR A 16 13.10 14.37 13.20
CA TYR A 16 12.84 13.85 14.53
C TYR A 16 14.10 13.81 15.40
N HIS A 17 15.20 13.27 14.86
CA HIS A 17 16.44 13.08 15.61
C HIS A 17 17.09 14.40 16.05
N PHE A 18 17.07 15.42 15.19
CA PHE A 18 17.67 16.73 15.47
C PHE A 18 16.67 17.75 16.01
N ASP A 19 15.43 17.35 16.33
CA ASP A 19 14.34 18.22 16.81
C ASP A 19 14.17 19.47 15.92
N LEU A 20 14.06 19.24 14.62
CA LEU A 20 13.90 20.32 13.63
C LEU A 20 12.41 20.54 13.31
N LEU A 21 12.03 21.79 13.07
CA LEU A 21 10.69 22.20 12.69
C LEU A 21 10.70 22.80 11.28
N GLN A 22 9.90 22.22 10.39
CA GLN A 22 9.74 22.71 9.02
C GLN A 22 8.64 23.77 8.93
N HIS A 23 9.01 25.03 8.68
CA HIS A 23 8.07 26.11 8.47
C HIS A 23 7.82 26.35 6.97
N LEU A 24 7.00 25.49 6.36
CA LEU A 24 6.75 25.47 4.90
C LEU A 24 6.34 26.83 4.32
N LYS A 25 5.42 27.56 4.98
CA LYS A 25 4.96 28.89 4.52
C LYS A 25 6.07 29.94 4.40
N ARG A 26 7.12 29.81 5.21
CA ARG A 26 8.27 30.74 5.24
C ARG A 26 9.50 30.14 4.56
N GLY A 27 9.40 28.89 4.09
CA GLY A 27 10.54 28.15 3.56
C GLY A 27 11.67 28.01 4.58
N GLN A 28 11.38 27.88 5.88
CA GLN A 28 12.43 27.85 6.92
C GLN A 28 12.51 26.49 7.60
N LEU A 29 13.71 26.14 8.04
CA LEU A 29 13.99 25.02 8.94
C LEU A 29 14.47 25.60 10.27
N ILE A 30 13.78 25.29 11.35
CA ILE A 30 14.01 25.85 12.68
C ILE A 30 14.55 24.73 13.56
N ASP A 31 15.67 24.95 14.22
CA ASP A 31 16.14 24.07 15.29
C ASP A 31 15.37 24.40 16.58
N ASN A 32 14.65 23.41 17.11
CA ASN A 32 13.82 23.62 18.28
C ASN A 32 14.64 23.71 19.58
N ASN A 33 15.88 23.21 19.62
CA ASN A 33 16.77 23.33 20.76
C ASN A 33 17.39 24.73 20.85
N THR A 34 17.95 25.22 19.74
CA THR A 34 18.68 26.51 19.71
C THR A 34 17.83 27.69 19.27
N LYS A 35 16.64 27.45 18.73
CA LYS A 35 15.76 28.44 18.09
C LYS A 35 16.39 29.13 16.87
N LEU A 36 17.50 28.61 16.35
CA LEU A 36 18.09 29.09 15.11
C LEU A 36 17.19 28.70 13.93
N ALA A 37 17.04 29.61 12.99
CA ALA A 37 16.27 29.40 11.78
C ALA A 37 17.15 29.60 10.55
N ILE A 38 17.13 28.61 9.64
CA ILE A 38 17.80 28.70 8.35
C ILE A 38 16.72 28.79 7.27
N SER A 39 16.92 29.73 6.34
CA SER A 39 16.07 29.84 5.17
C SER A 39 16.48 28.79 4.14
N GLY A 40 15.51 27.98 3.72
CA GLY A 40 15.61 27.04 2.62
C GLY A 40 14.66 27.42 1.48
N ARG A 41 14.62 26.57 0.46
CA ARG A 41 13.71 26.73 -0.68
C ARG A 41 12.89 25.46 -0.81
N LEU A 42 11.57 25.61 -0.86
CA LEU A 42 10.68 24.54 -1.29
C LEU A 42 10.87 24.35 -2.81
N ALA A 43 11.38 23.19 -3.18
CA ALA A 43 11.46 22.77 -4.57
C ALA A 43 10.35 21.77 -4.85
N LEU A 44 9.66 21.93 -5.97
CA LEU A 44 8.82 20.88 -6.50
C LEU A 44 9.75 19.78 -7.01
N ALA A 45 9.77 18.66 -6.32
CA ALA A 45 10.39 17.44 -6.83
C ALA A 45 9.31 16.58 -7.49
N PRO A 46 9.61 15.89 -8.61
CA PRO A 46 8.70 14.90 -9.15
C PRO A 46 8.48 13.81 -8.10
N VAL A 47 7.22 13.38 -7.97
CA VAL A 47 6.86 12.29 -7.05
C VAL A 47 7.55 11.02 -7.55
N VAL A 48 8.61 10.61 -6.86
CA VAL A 48 9.27 9.32 -7.10
C VAL A 48 8.32 8.25 -6.55
N ARG A 49 7.54 7.67 -7.44
CA ARG A 49 6.64 6.57 -7.08
C ARG A 49 7.43 5.27 -7.11
N ILE A 50 7.50 4.60 -5.97
CA ILE A 50 8.03 3.24 -5.92
C ILE A 50 7.09 2.36 -6.73
N SER A 51 7.59 1.76 -7.79
CA SER A 51 6.88 0.77 -8.59
C SER A 51 7.63 -0.54 -8.50
N ALA A 52 6.90 -1.63 -8.25
CA ALA A 52 7.46 -2.98 -8.40
C ALA A 52 7.81 -3.29 -9.86
N LEU A 53 7.35 -2.45 -10.81
CA LEU A 53 7.63 -2.60 -12.22
C LEU A 53 8.84 -1.78 -12.64
N ASP A 54 9.91 -2.47 -13.03
CA ASP A 54 10.98 -1.85 -13.81
C ASP A 54 10.46 -1.55 -15.22
N LYS A 55 10.43 -0.27 -15.57
CA LYS A 55 9.97 0.21 -16.89
C LYS A 55 10.95 -0.13 -18.02
N ALA A 56 12.21 -0.39 -17.70
CA ALA A 56 13.21 -0.82 -18.68
C ALA A 56 13.14 -2.33 -18.97
N HIS A 57 12.40 -3.08 -18.15
CA HIS A 57 12.25 -4.51 -18.35
C HIS A 57 11.48 -4.81 -19.66
N PRO A 58 11.90 -5.81 -20.46
CA PRO A 58 11.23 -6.12 -21.74
C PRO A 58 9.73 -6.37 -21.63
N MET A 59 9.27 -6.92 -20.50
CA MET A 59 7.86 -7.23 -20.24
C MET A 59 7.04 -6.05 -19.70
N ALA A 60 7.63 -4.86 -19.49
CA ALA A 60 6.94 -3.73 -18.89
C ALA A 60 5.69 -3.31 -19.67
N HIS A 61 5.73 -3.45 -21.00
CA HIS A 61 4.59 -3.15 -21.87
C HIS A 61 3.38 -4.08 -21.63
N LEU A 62 3.61 -5.37 -21.34
CA LEU A 62 2.53 -6.31 -21.04
C LEU A 62 1.86 -5.97 -19.70
N LEU A 63 2.67 -5.67 -18.69
CA LEU A 63 2.17 -5.33 -17.35
C LEU A 63 1.40 -4.01 -17.36
N ALA A 64 1.86 -3.03 -18.16
CA ALA A 64 1.14 -1.78 -18.39
C ALA A 64 -0.17 -1.96 -19.17
N ARG A 65 -0.26 -2.97 -20.06
CA ARG A 65 -1.45 -3.27 -20.85
C ARG A 65 -2.56 -3.95 -20.03
N TYR A 66 -2.20 -4.67 -18.98
CA TYR A 66 -3.15 -5.41 -18.14
C TYR A 66 -3.03 -5.04 -16.65
N PRO A 67 -3.18 -3.76 -16.27
CA PRO A 67 -3.03 -3.32 -14.89
C PRO A 67 -4.03 -3.99 -13.95
N GLN A 68 -5.20 -4.38 -14.44
CA GLN A 68 -6.22 -5.09 -13.69
C GLN A 68 -5.81 -6.50 -13.22
N ILE A 69 -4.74 -7.08 -13.75
CA ILE A 69 -4.25 -8.39 -13.28
C ILE A 69 -3.38 -8.24 -12.03
N PHE A 70 -2.66 -7.12 -11.94
CA PHE A 70 -1.65 -6.88 -10.89
C PHE A 70 -2.09 -5.85 -9.85
N SER A 71 -3.22 -5.17 -10.09
CA SER A 71 -3.74 -4.18 -9.15
C SER A 71 -4.37 -4.89 -7.95
N PRO A 72 -3.97 -4.57 -6.71
CA PRO A 72 -4.57 -5.17 -5.51
C PRO A 72 -6.05 -4.80 -5.33
N SER A 73 -6.50 -3.72 -5.97
CA SER A 73 -7.90 -3.29 -6.03
C SER A 73 -8.64 -3.79 -7.27
N ALA A 74 -8.02 -4.68 -8.07
CA ALA A 74 -8.71 -5.24 -9.21
C ALA A 74 -9.96 -5.99 -8.72
N PRO A 75 -11.14 -5.73 -9.32
CA PRO A 75 -12.30 -6.56 -9.02
C PRO A 75 -11.90 -7.99 -9.39
N ILE A 76 -11.92 -8.89 -8.41
CA ILE A 76 -11.91 -10.33 -8.67
C ILE A 76 -13.13 -10.54 -9.55
N GLY A 77 -12.90 -10.74 -10.84
CA GLY A 77 -13.96 -10.71 -11.83
C GLY A 77 -15.07 -11.64 -11.40
N THR A 78 -16.28 -11.10 -11.22
CA THR A 78 -17.47 -11.92 -11.27
C THR A 78 -17.45 -12.58 -12.64
N ARG A 79 -17.31 -13.92 -12.64
CA ARG A 79 -17.15 -14.70 -13.86
C ARG A 79 -18.22 -14.28 -14.87
N ALA A 80 -17.81 -13.91 -16.08
CA ALA A 80 -18.74 -13.54 -17.13
C ALA A 80 -19.65 -14.74 -17.44
N ALA A 81 -20.94 -14.53 -17.15
CA ALA A 81 -22.14 -15.19 -17.66
C ALA A 81 -22.11 -16.70 -18.04
N GLY A 82 -23.01 -17.46 -17.42
CA GLY A 82 -23.72 -18.59 -18.06
C GLY A 82 -23.26 -20.00 -17.67
N VAL A 83 -22.01 -20.19 -17.25
CA VAL A 83 -21.51 -21.52 -16.87
C VAL A 83 -21.53 -21.67 -15.35
N PHE A 84 -22.49 -22.45 -14.87
CA PHE A 84 -22.58 -22.85 -13.47
C PHE A 84 -21.98 -24.24 -13.30
N HIS A 85 -21.12 -24.40 -12.29
CA HIS A 85 -20.69 -25.72 -11.88
C HIS A 85 -21.79 -26.33 -11.01
N THR A 86 -22.43 -27.40 -11.49
CA THR A 86 -23.38 -28.18 -10.69
C THR A 86 -22.63 -29.31 -10.00
N LEU A 87 -22.72 -29.37 -8.68
CA LEU A 87 -22.30 -30.55 -7.93
C LEU A 87 -23.46 -31.54 -7.92
N GLN A 88 -23.30 -32.67 -8.60
CA GLN A 88 -24.28 -33.76 -8.52
C GLN A 88 -24.06 -34.54 -7.22
N THR A 89 -25.01 -34.45 -6.29
CA THR A 89 -24.99 -35.20 -5.03
C THR A 89 -26.04 -36.30 -5.08
N THR A 90 -25.69 -37.50 -4.62
CA THR A 90 -26.62 -38.62 -4.46
C THR A 90 -26.97 -38.80 -2.99
N GLY A 91 -28.25 -38.94 -2.66
CA GLY A 91 -28.74 -39.13 -1.30
C GLY A 91 -29.28 -37.85 -0.64
N ASP A 92 -29.72 -37.97 0.61
CA ASP A 92 -30.40 -36.89 1.33
C ASP A 92 -29.41 -35.84 1.87
N PRO A 93 -29.82 -34.56 1.97
CA PRO A 93 -29.00 -33.52 2.58
C PRO A 93 -28.61 -33.84 4.03
N LEU A 94 -27.30 -33.83 4.31
CA LEU A 94 -26.78 -34.04 5.64
C LEU A 94 -26.49 -32.70 6.32
N ALA A 95 -27.19 -32.41 7.41
CA ALA A 95 -26.89 -31.26 8.27
C ALA A 95 -25.93 -31.66 9.39
N GLN A 96 -24.88 -30.87 9.60
CA GLN A 96 -23.96 -31.04 10.72
C GLN A 96 -23.90 -29.76 11.57
N LYS A 97 -23.82 -29.93 12.90
CA LYS A 97 -23.63 -28.81 13.82
C LYS A 97 -22.25 -28.17 13.61
N ALA A 98 -22.23 -26.85 13.46
CA ALA A 98 -20.99 -26.09 13.38
C ALA A 98 -20.09 -26.37 14.60
N LYS A 99 -18.81 -26.65 14.34
CA LYS A 99 -17.82 -26.83 15.41
C LYS A 99 -17.44 -25.48 16.01
N ARG A 100 -17.23 -25.44 17.33
CA ARG A 100 -16.75 -24.22 18.01
C ARG A 100 -15.33 -23.89 17.55
N LEU A 101 -15.10 -22.62 17.25
CA LEU A 101 -13.77 -22.07 16.98
C LEU A 101 -13.13 -21.59 18.29
N THR A 102 -11.79 -21.63 18.36
CA THR A 102 -11.06 -20.92 19.42
C THR A 102 -11.26 -19.41 19.28
N PRO A 103 -11.12 -18.62 20.37
CA PRO A 103 -11.33 -17.17 20.31
C PRO A 103 -10.49 -16.45 19.24
N GLU A 104 -9.24 -16.88 19.06
CA GLU A 104 -8.33 -16.32 18.04
C GLU A 104 -8.82 -16.58 16.61
N LYS A 105 -9.22 -17.83 16.32
CA LYS A 105 -9.76 -18.22 15.01
C LYS A 105 -11.10 -17.54 14.74
N LEU A 106 -11.94 -17.40 15.77
CA LEU A 106 -13.21 -16.70 15.67
C LEU A 106 -12.97 -15.22 15.33
N ARG A 107 -12.01 -14.55 15.97
CA ARG A 107 -11.64 -13.15 15.68
C ARG A 107 -11.16 -12.99 14.24
N ALA A 108 -10.28 -13.87 13.77
CA ALA A 108 -9.76 -13.83 12.40
C ALA A 108 -10.88 -14.02 11.35
N VAL A 109 -11.80 -14.97 11.57
CA VAL A 109 -12.93 -15.21 10.67
C VAL A 109 -13.88 -14.01 10.62
N ARG A 110 -14.22 -13.41 11.76
CA ARG A 110 -15.04 -12.19 11.81
C ARG A 110 -14.44 -11.04 11.01
N GLN A 111 -13.13 -10.84 11.15
CA GLN A 111 -12.41 -9.80 10.40
C GLN A 111 -12.40 -10.09 8.89
N GLN A 112 -12.16 -11.34 8.49
CA GLN A 112 -12.08 -11.74 7.08
C GLN A 112 -13.42 -11.64 6.35
N PHE A 113 -14.51 -12.05 7.01
CA PHE A 113 -15.82 -12.19 6.38
C PHE A 113 -16.80 -11.08 6.77
N SER A 114 -16.37 -10.09 7.57
CA SER A 114 -17.20 -8.98 8.03
C SER A 114 -18.52 -9.44 8.68
N ILE A 115 -18.42 -10.50 9.49
CA ILE A 115 -19.50 -11.12 10.29
C ILE A 115 -19.28 -10.90 11.78
#